data_AF-A0A944Y609-F1
#
_entry.id   AF-A0A944Y609-F1
#
_cell.length_a   1.000
_cell.length_b   1.000
_cell.length_c   1.000
_cell.angle_alpha   90.00
_cell.angle_beta   90.00
_cell.angle_gamma   90.00
#
_symmetry.space_group_name_H-M   'P 1'
#
loop_
_entity.id
_entity.type
_entity.pdbx_description
1 polymer ?
#
loop_
_entity_poly.entity_id
_entity_poly.type
_entity_poly.pdbx_seq_one_letter_code
_entity_poly.pdbx_strand_id
1 'polypeptide(L)'
;MKRQNLEEYLNVLFMRQNLSDRKGLTYLFSQLADAESSNGGEIKIFEQLIDYVQDPGLKKVLAVHKADEERHEKMFLHYIELMGTNPITLGDDQRVLSLLERELGLLKRPVKCDEDVVQLILLLQVIEERAIQEFEALKVAFEKDLVIVNLLETIIKDERKHLVYCQKVATFYQQDSQKIEQTLNRFRKIEEYCYRQLSANHMTYCMQEDLIKGSFWRRFWGFMGQLGNLKINGVKRAARQAIMQAA
;
A
#
# COMPACT_ATOMS: atom_id res chain seq x y z
N MET A 1 -27.43 1.99 -1.25
CA MET A 1 -26.23 2.70 -1.75
C MET A 1 -25.82 3.76 -0.73
N LYS A 2 -24.74 3.55 0.02
CA LYS A 2 -24.06 4.68 0.68
C LYS A 2 -23.68 5.67 -0.42
N ARG A 3 -23.90 6.97 -0.23
CA ARG A 3 -23.41 7.99 -1.16
C ARG A 3 -21.89 7.80 -1.25
N GLN A 4 -21.39 7.35 -2.38
CA GLN A 4 -19.96 7.41 -2.66
C GLN A 4 -19.54 8.87 -2.55
N ASN A 5 -18.46 9.11 -1.81
CA ASN A 5 -17.81 10.41 -1.81
C ASN A 5 -17.40 10.72 -3.26
N LEU A 6 -17.56 11.98 -3.71
CA LEU A 6 -17.11 12.43 -5.03
C LEU A 6 -15.66 12.01 -5.32
N GLU A 7 -14.79 12.03 -4.30
CA GLU A 7 -13.40 11.59 -4.39
C GLU A 7 -13.28 10.09 -4.75
N GLU A 8 -14.08 9.23 -4.11
CA GLU A 8 -14.11 7.79 -4.42
C GLU A 8 -14.61 7.53 -5.85
N TYR A 9 -15.67 8.25 -6.26
CA TYR A 9 -16.20 8.14 -7.62
C TYR A 9 -15.17 8.57 -8.66
N LEU A 10 -14.48 9.69 -8.43
CA LEU A 10 -13.42 10.16 -9.32
C LEU A 10 -12.24 9.20 -9.34
N ASN A 11 -11.86 8.61 -8.21
CA ASN A 11 -10.79 7.61 -8.16
C ASN A 11 -11.13 6.38 -9.00
N VAL A 12 -12.34 5.82 -8.84
CA VAL A 12 -12.80 4.68 -9.65
C VAL A 12 -12.89 5.03 -11.13
N LEU A 13 -13.34 6.25 -11.47
CA LEU A 13 -13.38 6.70 -12.86
C LEU A 13 -11.99 6.81 -13.47
N PHE A 14 -11.01 7.32 -12.72
CA PHE A 14 -9.60 7.38 -13.13
C PHE A 14 -9.04 5.97 -13.37
N MET A 15 -9.26 5.05 -12.42
CA MET A 15 -8.85 3.64 -12.54
C MET A 15 -9.46 2.97 -13.79
N ARG A 16 -10.76 3.16 -14.05
CA ARG A 16 -11.39 2.56 -15.24
C ARG A 16 -10.79 3.08 -16.55
N GLN A 17 -10.27 4.30 -16.57
CA GLN A 17 -9.62 4.84 -17.76
C GLN A 17 -8.22 4.27 -17.94
N ASN A 18 -7.39 4.30 -16.90
CA ASN A 18 -6.00 3.84 -17.01
C ASN A 18 -5.90 2.31 -17.09
N LEU A 19 -6.81 1.54 -16.49
CA LEU A 19 -6.85 0.07 -16.55
C LEU A 19 -7.60 -0.47 -17.78
N SER A 20 -7.96 0.38 -18.73
CA SER A 20 -8.71 -0.02 -19.94
C SER A 20 -7.87 -0.77 -20.98
N ASP A 21 -6.54 -0.81 -20.82
CA ASP A 21 -5.65 -1.55 -21.69
C ASP A 21 -4.54 -2.28 -20.95
N ARG A 22 -3.84 -3.12 -21.71
CA ARG A 22 -2.79 -4.00 -21.21
C ARG A 22 -1.63 -3.25 -20.56
N LYS A 23 -1.30 -2.05 -21.04
CA LYS A 23 -0.17 -1.28 -20.51
C LYS A 23 -0.49 -0.78 -19.10
N GLY A 24 -1.69 -0.23 -18.92
CA GLY A 24 -2.14 0.18 -17.59
C GLY A 24 -2.31 -0.98 -16.61
N LEU A 25 -2.85 -2.11 -17.08
CA LEU A 25 -2.93 -3.33 -16.25
C LEU A 25 -1.56 -3.84 -15.84
N THR A 26 -0.61 -3.90 -16.78
CA THR A 26 0.78 -4.32 -16.49
C THR A 26 1.40 -3.39 -15.45
N TYR A 27 1.19 -2.09 -15.57
CA TYR A 27 1.68 -1.12 -14.59
C TYR A 27 1.08 -1.35 -13.21
N LEU A 28 -0.24 -1.44 -13.09
CA LEU A 28 -0.91 -1.71 -11.81
C LEU A 28 -0.38 -3.00 -11.18
N PHE A 29 -0.39 -4.12 -11.90
CA PHE A 29 0.06 -5.40 -11.34
C PHE A 29 1.55 -5.40 -10.99
N SER A 30 2.37 -4.59 -11.68
CA SER A 30 3.78 -4.41 -11.30
C SER A 30 3.90 -3.65 -9.98
N GLN A 31 3.06 -2.64 -9.74
CA GLN A 31 3.01 -1.91 -8.47
C GLN A 31 2.56 -2.81 -7.32
N LEU A 32 1.50 -3.59 -7.54
CA LEU A 32 1.00 -4.52 -6.53
C LEU A 32 2.05 -5.61 -6.23
N ALA A 33 2.66 -6.21 -7.25
CA ALA A 33 3.72 -7.20 -7.03
C ALA A 33 4.93 -6.63 -6.29
N ASP A 34 5.40 -5.41 -6.64
CA ASP A 34 6.54 -4.79 -5.96
C ASP A 34 6.26 -4.53 -4.47
N ALA A 35 5.03 -4.14 -4.13
CA ALA A 35 4.60 -3.89 -2.76
C ALA A 35 4.65 -5.15 -1.87
N GLU A 36 4.35 -6.33 -2.42
CA GLU A 36 4.46 -7.60 -1.67
C GLU A 36 5.90 -8.15 -1.64
N SER A 37 6.75 -7.74 -2.60
CA SER A 37 8.01 -8.42 -2.90
C SER A 37 9.15 -8.24 -1.89
N SER A 38 10.21 -9.04 -2.05
CA SER A 38 11.50 -8.82 -1.37
C SER A 38 12.30 -7.63 -1.94
N ASN A 39 11.94 -7.13 -3.13
CA ASN A 39 12.73 -6.13 -3.86
C ASN A 39 12.11 -4.73 -3.82
N GLY A 40 11.47 -4.38 -2.71
CA GLY A 40 10.76 -3.11 -2.56
C GLY A 40 9.60 -3.20 -1.57
N GLY A 41 9.15 -4.42 -1.30
CA GLY A 41 7.96 -4.77 -0.54
C GLY A 41 8.18 -5.22 0.91
N GLU A 42 7.14 -5.81 1.48
CA GLU A 42 7.03 -6.14 2.91
C GLU A 42 7.88 -7.33 3.35
N ILE A 43 8.27 -8.23 2.44
CA ILE A 43 9.03 -9.46 2.76
C ILE A 43 10.29 -9.17 3.61
N LYS A 44 11.01 -8.07 3.35
CA LYS A 44 12.19 -7.68 4.13
C LYS A 44 11.89 -7.29 5.58
N ILE A 45 10.68 -6.82 5.86
CA ILE A 45 10.23 -6.53 7.21
C ILE A 45 10.07 -7.85 7.97
N PHE A 46 9.40 -8.83 7.35
CA PHE A 46 9.21 -10.16 7.94
C PHE A 46 10.51 -10.89 8.20
N GLU A 47 11.48 -10.83 7.28
CA GLU A 47 12.80 -11.43 7.48
C GLU A 47 13.47 -10.91 8.76
N GLN A 48 13.51 -9.58 8.94
CA GLN A 48 14.08 -8.97 10.14
C GLN A 48 13.33 -9.34 11.43
N LEU A 49 11.99 -9.41 11.36
CA LEU A 49 11.16 -9.78 12.50
C LEU A 49 11.33 -11.25 12.89
N ILE A 50 11.35 -12.16 11.91
CA ILE A 50 11.50 -13.61 12.14
C ILE A 50 12.88 -13.93 12.75
N ASP A 51 13.91 -13.23 12.31
CA ASP A 51 15.27 -13.36 12.85
C ASP A 51 15.36 -12.89 14.31
N TYR A 52 14.66 -11.80 14.65
CA TYR A 52 14.68 -11.21 16.00
C TYR A 52 13.81 -11.96 17.02
N VAL A 53 12.54 -12.19 16.69
CA VAL A 53 11.54 -12.80 17.58
C VAL A 53 12.07 -14.14 18.08
N GLN A 54 11.79 -14.54 19.32
CA GLN A 54 12.21 -15.85 19.85
C GLN A 54 11.03 -16.77 20.15
N ASP A 55 9.85 -16.20 20.39
CA ASP A 55 8.64 -16.98 20.65
C ASP A 55 8.25 -17.82 19.40
N PRO A 56 8.17 -19.17 19.51
CA PRO A 56 7.85 -20.02 18.37
C PRO A 56 6.46 -19.79 17.78
N GLY A 57 5.50 -19.39 18.61
CA GLY A 57 4.13 -19.09 18.19
C GLY A 57 4.08 -17.85 17.30
N LEU A 58 4.72 -16.77 17.75
CA LEU A 58 4.83 -15.53 16.98
C LEU A 58 5.66 -15.71 15.70
N LYS A 59 6.79 -16.43 15.77
CA LYS A 59 7.56 -16.79 14.56
C LYS A 59 6.69 -17.47 13.51
N LYS A 60 5.86 -18.42 13.93
CA LYS A 60 4.96 -19.13 13.02
C LYS A 60 3.93 -18.18 12.40
N VAL A 61 3.36 -17.26 13.18
CA VAL A 61 2.40 -16.26 12.66
C VAL A 61 3.07 -15.37 11.61
N LEU A 62 4.26 -14.85 11.90
CA LEU A 62 5.03 -14.01 10.96
C LEU A 62 5.42 -14.77 9.69
N ALA A 63 5.81 -16.05 9.83
CA ALA A 63 6.16 -16.89 8.68
C ALA A 63 4.93 -17.21 7.80
N VAL A 64 3.75 -17.37 8.39
CA VAL A 64 2.50 -17.54 7.63
C VAL A 64 2.17 -16.26 6.86
N HIS A 65 2.22 -15.10 7.53
CA HIS A 65 1.99 -13.80 6.89
C HIS A 65 2.97 -13.58 5.73
N LYS A 66 4.28 -13.75 5.94
CA LYS A 66 5.29 -13.70 4.87
C LYS A 66 4.97 -14.62 3.69
N ALA A 67 4.50 -15.83 3.95
CA ALA A 67 4.16 -16.78 2.90
C ALA A 67 2.88 -16.39 2.12
N ASP A 68 1.96 -15.67 2.78
CA ASP A 68 0.79 -15.09 2.13
C ASP A 68 1.23 -13.94 1.18
N GLU A 69 2.14 -13.05 1.61
CA GLU A 69 2.71 -12.00 0.73
C GLU A 69 3.44 -12.57 -0.49
N GLU A 70 4.27 -13.59 -0.29
CA GLU A 70 4.95 -14.28 -1.39
C GLU A 70 3.95 -14.93 -2.37
N ARG A 71 2.77 -15.35 -1.89
CA ARG A 71 1.71 -15.88 -2.74
C ARG A 71 1.06 -14.74 -3.53
N HIS A 72 0.75 -13.61 -2.89
CA HIS A 72 0.13 -12.45 -3.55
C HIS A 72 1.03 -11.90 -4.66
N GLU A 73 2.34 -11.74 -4.40
CA GLU A 73 3.33 -11.35 -5.42
C GLU A 73 3.23 -12.27 -6.65
N LYS A 74 3.30 -13.59 -6.44
CA LYS A 74 3.21 -14.59 -7.51
C LYS A 74 1.90 -14.52 -8.27
N MET A 75 0.79 -14.25 -7.59
CA MET A 75 -0.51 -14.08 -8.23
C MET A 75 -0.48 -12.89 -9.18
N PHE A 76 0.00 -11.72 -8.74
CA PHE A 76 0.08 -10.53 -9.61
C PHE A 76 1.04 -10.72 -10.79
N LEU A 77 2.22 -11.30 -10.57
CA LEU A 77 3.17 -11.60 -11.63
C LEU A 77 2.60 -12.59 -12.66
N HIS A 78 1.83 -13.58 -12.21
CA HIS A 78 1.17 -14.51 -13.11
C HIS A 78 0.16 -13.81 -14.04
N TYR A 79 -0.57 -12.81 -13.57
CA TYR A 79 -1.44 -12.02 -14.46
C TYR A 79 -0.67 -11.23 -15.51
N ILE A 80 0.51 -10.69 -15.15
CA ILE A 80 1.40 -10.04 -16.13
C ILE A 80 1.85 -11.05 -17.19
N GLU A 81 2.23 -12.26 -16.80
CA GLU A 81 2.60 -13.34 -17.71
C GLU A 81 1.46 -13.73 -18.64
N LEU A 82 0.23 -13.90 -18.13
CA LEU A 82 -0.95 -14.21 -18.93
C LEU A 82 -1.29 -13.12 -19.97
N MET A 83 -0.95 -11.86 -19.68
CA MET A 83 -1.08 -10.77 -20.63
C MET A 83 0.02 -10.78 -21.71
N GLY A 84 1.04 -11.61 -21.57
CA GLY A 84 2.20 -11.66 -22.46
C GLY A 84 3.06 -10.40 -22.37
N THR A 85 3.14 -9.79 -21.20
CA THR A 85 3.99 -8.62 -20.91
C THR A 85 5.04 -8.96 -19.85
N ASN A 86 5.96 -8.02 -19.62
CA ASN A 86 6.97 -8.12 -18.57
C ASN A 86 6.65 -7.14 -17.44
N PRO A 87 6.99 -7.47 -16.18
CA PRO A 87 6.90 -6.54 -15.07
C PRO A 87 7.66 -5.24 -15.35
N ILE A 88 7.08 -4.12 -14.93
CA ILE A 88 7.67 -2.79 -15.09
C ILE A 88 8.54 -2.49 -13.87
N THR A 89 9.78 -2.05 -14.11
CA THR A 89 10.66 -1.54 -13.05
C THR A 89 10.14 -0.19 -12.56
N LEU A 90 9.84 -0.10 -11.27
CA LEU A 90 9.32 1.10 -10.63
C LEU A 90 10.43 1.96 -10.04
N GLY A 91 10.30 3.28 -10.17
CA GLY A 91 11.11 4.26 -9.43
C GLY A 91 10.72 4.35 -7.95
N ASP A 92 11.60 4.86 -7.09
CA ASP A 92 11.35 4.98 -5.64
C ASP A 92 10.12 5.82 -5.30
N ASP A 93 9.79 6.80 -6.13
CA ASP A 93 8.60 7.64 -5.97
C ASP A 93 7.30 6.94 -6.40
N GLN A 94 7.41 5.75 -6.98
CA GLN A 94 6.29 4.89 -7.39
C GLN A 94 6.09 3.70 -6.44
N ARG A 95 6.87 3.63 -5.35
CA ARG A 95 6.85 2.55 -4.36
C ARG A 95 6.44 3.09 -2.99
N VAL A 96 5.35 2.57 -2.43
CA VAL A 96 4.78 3.09 -1.18
C VAL A 96 5.76 2.93 -0.01
N LEU A 97 6.48 1.82 0.05
CA LEU A 97 7.48 1.54 1.09
C LEU A 97 8.73 2.44 0.97
N SER A 98 9.18 2.79 -0.23
CA SER A 98 10.25 3.79 -0.40
C SER A 98 9.83 5.17 0.10
N LEU A 99 8.57 5.57 -0.13
CA LEU A 99 8.03 6.82 0.40
C LEU A 99 7.90 6.78 1.93
N LEU A 100 7.37 5.69 2.50
CA LEU A 100 7.27 5.50 3.94
C LEU A 100 8.64 5.50 4.60
N GLU A 101 9.62 4.80 4.03
CA GLU A 101 11.00 4.78 4.53
C GLU A 101 11.61 6.17 4.57
N ARG A 102 11.37 7.00 3.54
CA ARG A 102 11.89 8.38 3.52
C ARG A 102 11.34 9.24 4.66
N GLU A 103 10.09 9.02 5.07
CA GLU A 103 9.45 9.81 6.13
C GLU A 103 9.64 9.22 7.53
N LEU A 104 9.81 7.90 7.64
CA LEU A 104 9.86 7.16 8.92
C LEU A 104 11.27 6.69 9.30
N GLY A 105 12.11 6.30 8.33
CA GLY A 105 13.43 5.73 8.57
C GLY A 105 13.41 4.41 9.36
N LEU A 106 12.35 3.62 9.20
CA LEU A 106 12.09 2.41 9.98
C LEU A 106 12.45 1.12 9.27
N LEU A 107 12.31 1.05 7.94
CA LEU A 107 12.41 -0.20 7.19
C LEU A 107 13.87 -0.66 7.02
N LYS A 108 14.81 0.28 6.94
CA LYS A 108 16.24 -0.01 6.79
C LYS A 108 16.99 -0.14 8.11
N ARG A 109 16.35 0.15 9.24
CA ARG A 109 16.99 0.01 10.55
C ARG A 109 16.87 -1.45 11.02
N PRO A 110 17.94 -2.08 11.51
CA PRO A 110 17.85 -3.42 12.04
C PRO A 110 17.02 -3.43 13.32
N VAL A 111 16.25 -4.50 13.53
CA VAL A 111 15.49 -4.76 14.76
C VAL A 111 16.46 -5.12 15.89
N LYS A 112 16.46 -4.33 16.97
CA LYS A 112 17.36 -4.51 18.12
C LYS A 112 16.62 -4.74 19.42
N CYS A 113 15.38 -4.26 19.53
CA CYS A 113 14.57 -4.40 20.73
C CYS A 113 13.09 -4.68 20.40
N ASP A 114 12.32 -5.08 21.41
CA ASP A 114 10.88 -5.30 21.32
C ASP A 114 10.12 -4.06 20.81
N GLU A 115 10.59 -2.85 21.13
CA GLU A 115 10.01 -1.61 20.63
C GLU A 115 10.17 -1.48 19.09
N ASP A 116 11.26 -2.01 18.53
CA ASP A 116 11.43 -2.06 17.07
C ASP A 116 10.42 -3.02 16.43
N VAL A 117 10.16 -4.16 17.08
CA VAL A 117 9.13 -5.12 16.64
C VAL A 117 7.76 -4.45 16.63
N VAL A 118 7.39 -3.77 17.71
CA VAL A 118 6.10 -3.07 17.81
C VAL A 118 5.97 -2.02 16.71
N GLN A 119 7.00 -1.20 16.47
CA GLN A 119 6.93 -0.17 15.42
C GLN A 119 6.78 -0.78 14.02
N LEU A 120 7.53 -1.83 13.68
CA LEU A 120 7.39 -2.48 12.37
C LEU A 120 6.02 -3.16 12.19
N ILE A 121 5.52 -3.83 13.22
CA ILE A 121 4.20 -4.49 13.18
C ILE A 121 3.05 -3.48 13.05
N LEU A 122 3.13 -2.35 13.77
CA LEU A 122 2.13 -1.30 13.64
C LEU A 122 2.22 -0.58 12.29
N LEU A 123 3.41 -0.49 11.70
CA LEU A 123 3.57 0.01 10.33
C LEU A 123 2.93 -0.95 9.31
N LEU A 124 3.23 -2.25 9.40
CA LEU A 124 2.58 -3.29 8.58
C LEU A 124 1.06 -3.18 8.69
N GLN A 125 0.51 -3.10 9.91
CA GLN A 125 -0.94 -2.95 10.10
C GLN A 125 -1.53 -1.76 9.31
N VAL A 126 -0.85 -0.62 9.28
CA VAL A 126 -1.34 0.56 8.57
C VAL A 126 -1.23 0.39 7.04
N ILE A 127 -0.21 -0.31 6.56
CA ILE A 127 -0.09 -0.66 5.13
C ILE A 127 -1.23 -1.62 4.73
N GLU A 128 -1.50 -2.62 5.55
CA GLU A 128 -2.59 -3.59 5.37
C GLU A 128 -3.98 -2.94 5.37
N GLU A 129 -4.19 -1.98 6.28
CA GLU A 129 -5.41 -1.16 6.31
C GLU A 129 -5.61 -0.39 4.99
N ARG A 130 -4.51 0.09 4.38
CA ARG A 130 -4.53 0.75 3.07
C ARG A 130 -4.78 -0.25 1.94
N ALA A 131 -4.08 -1.38 1.93
CA ALA A 131 -4.20 -2.42 0.91
C ALA A 131 -5.66 -2.87 0.77
N ILE A 132 -6.35 -3.13 1.88
CA ILE A 132 -7.79 -3.47 1.87
C ILE A 132 -8.63 -2.37 1.20
N GLN A 133 -8.38 -1.09 1.52
CA GLN A 133 -9.12 0.02 0.92
C GLN A 133 -8.87 0.13 -0.59
N GLU A 134 -7.63 -0.06 -1.02
CA GLU A 134 -7.23 -0.01 -2.42
C GLU A 134 -7.83 -1.18 -3.21
N PHE A 135 -7.72 -2.41 -2.69
CA PHE A 135 -8.33 -3.59 -3.32
C PHE A 135 -9.86 -3.49 -3.39
N GLU A 136 -10.53 -2.94 -2.38
CA GLU A 136 -11.97 -2.68 -2.45
C GLU A 136 -12.31 -1.66 -3.55
N ALA A 137 -11.52 -0.61 -3.74
CA ALA A 137 -11.71 0.35 -4.84
C ALA A 137 -11.45 -0.30 -6.22
N LEU A 138 -10.39 -1.11 -6.33
CA LEU A 138 -10.06 -1.86 -7.55
C LEU A 138 -11.16 -2.85 -7.92
N LYS A 139 -11.77 -3.54 -6.95
CA LYS A 139 -12.93 -4.41 -7.22
C LYS A 139 -14.08 -3.66 -7.91
N VAL A 140 -14.34 -2.41 -7.51
CA VAL A 140 -15.37 -1.58 -8.16
C VAL A 140 -14.92 -1.17 -9.56
N ALA A 141 -13.63 -0.87 -9.76
CA ALA A 141 -13.08 -0.59 -11.08
C ALA A 141 -13.21 -1.81 -12.03
N PHE A 142 -12.98 -3.01 -11.50
CA PHE A 142 -13.03 -4.29 -12.20
C PHE A 142 -14.38 -5.02 -12.12
N GLU A 143 -15.49 -4.35 -11.79
CA GLU A 143 -16.79 -5.03 -11.54
C GLU A 143 -17.28 -5.96 -12.67
N LYS A 144 -16.75 -5.82 -13.88
CA LYS A 144 -17.07 -6.63 -15.07
C LYS A 144 -16.09 -7.77 -15.33
N ASP A 145 -14.95 -7.79 -14.65
CA ASP A 145 -13.92 -8.84 -14.73
C ASP A 145 -13.97 -9.70 -13.46
N LEU A 146 -14.79 -10.74 -13.49
CA LEU A 146 -15.01 -11.62 -12.33
C LEU A 146 -13.74 -12.38 -11.91
N VAL A 147 -12.80 -12.58 -12.84
CA VAL A 147 -11.55 -13.29 -12.57
C VAL A 147 -10.65 -12.43 -11.68
N ILE A 148 -10.48 -11.15 -12.02
CA ILE A 148 -9.75 -10.19 -11.18
C ILE A 148 -10.51 -9.89 -9.87
N VAL A 149 -11.83 -9.77 -9.91
CA VAL A 149 -12.63 -9.53 -8.69
C VAL A 149 -12.44 -10.67 -7.67
N ASN A 150 -12.49 -11.93 -8.11
CA ASN A 150 -12.29 -13.09 -7.24
C ASN A 150 -10.85 -13.18 -6.70
N LEU A 151 -9.86 -12.80 -7.50
CA LEU A 151 -8.48 -12.65 -7.05
C LEU A 151 -8.41 -11.65 -5.89
N LEU A 152 -8.90 -10.43 -6.09
CA LEU A 152 -8.87 -9.37 -5.08
C LEU A 152 -9.66 -9.76 -3.82
N GLU A 153 -10.76 -10.49 -3.95
CA GLU A 153 -11.50 -11.03 -2.79
C GLU A 153 -10.70 -12.01 -1.95
N THR A 154 -9.90 -12.84 -2.60
CA THR A 154 -9.01 -13.78 -1.92
C THR A 154 -7.96 -13.02 -1.11
N ILE A 155 -7.33 -12.02 -1.73
CA ILE A 155 -6.28 -11.19 -1.12
C ILE A 155 -6.85 -10.37 0.05
N ILE A 156 -7.96 -9.65 -0.13
CA ILE A 156 -8.64 -8.90 0.95
C ILE A 156 -8.95 -9.78 2.16
N LYS A 157 -9.31 -11.05 1.94
CA LYS A 157 -9.59 -11.98 3.04
C LYS A 157 -8.33 -12.32 3.83
N ASP A 158 -7.18 -12.38 3.17
CA ASP A 158 -5.89 -12.60 3.81
C ASP A 158 -5.45 -11.35 4.56
N GLU A 159 -5.54 -10.15 3.97
CA GLU A 159 -5.20 -8.89 4.68
C GLU A 159 -6.03 -8.68 5.95
N ARG A 160 -7.32 -9.05 5.92
CA ARG A 160 -8.15 -8.99 7.12
C ARG A 160 -7.67 -9.93 8.23
N LYS A 161 -7.04 -11.06 7.90
CA LYS A 161 -6.38 -11.93 8.90
C LYS A 161 -5.06 -11.33 9.34
N HIS A 162 -4.30 -10.73 8.42
CA HIS A 162 -3.03 -10.05 8.71
C HIS A 162 -3.22 -8.93 9.75
N LEU A 163 -4.29 -8.14 9.64
CA LEU A 163 -4.64 -7.16 10.68
C LEU A 163 -4.78 -7.79 12.09
N VAL A 164 -5.39 -8.97 12.18
CA VAL A 164 -5.52 -9.70 13.45
C VAL A 164 -4.15 -10.18 13.95
N TYR A 165 -3.27 -10.61 13.04
CA TYR A 165 -1.91 -11.01 13.37
C TYR A 165 -1.11 -9.82 13.91
N CYS A 166 -1.12 -8.70 13.21
CA CYS A 166 -0.43 -7.48 13.62
C CYS A 166 -0.89 -7.02 15.02
N GLN A 167 -2.20 -6.99 15.26
CA GLN A 167 -2.76 -6.64 16.57
C GLN A 167 -2.28 -7.59 17.68
N LYS A 168 -2.26 -8.90 17.43
CA LYS A 168 -1.81 -9.90 18.41
C LYS A 168 -0.32 -9.77 18.71
N VAL A 169 0.52 -9.59 17.68
CA VAL A 169 1.97 -9.44 17.87
C VAL A 169 2.28 -8.13 18.59
N ALA A 170 1.63 -7.01 18.20
CA ALA A 170 1.83 -5.73 18.86
C ALA A 170 1.43 -5.78 20.35
N THR A 171 0.27 -6.35 20.66
CA THR A 171 -0.21 -6.47 22.05
C THR A 171 0.59 -7.47 22.88
N PHE A 172 1.30 -8.41 22.27
CA PHE A 172 2.24 -9.28 22.99
C PHE A 172 3.41 -8.47 23.56
N TYR A 173 4.02 -7.61 22.75
CA TYR A 173 5.19 -6.82 23.11
C TYR A 173 4.88 -5.50 23.83
N GLN A 174 3.70 -4.92 23.59
CA GLN A 174 3.25 -3.67 24.19
C GLN A 174 1.86 -3.82 24.80
N GLN A 175 1.78 -3.82 26.13
CA GLN A 175 0.51 -3.95 26.85
C GLN A 175 -0.25 -2.60 26.99
N ASP A 176 0.45 -1.48 26.80
CA ASP A 176 -0.15 -0.15 26.83
C ASP A 176 -0.92 0.13 25.52
N SER A 177 -2.22 -0.16 25.54
CA SER A 177 -3.13 0.10 24.42
C SER A 177 -3.16 1.57 23.96
N GLN A 178 -2.90 2.52 24.86
CA GLN A 178 -2.88 3.93 24.50
C GLN A 178 -1.65 4.27 23.66
N LYS A 179 -0.49 3.71 23.99
CA LYS A 179 0.73 3.86 23.17
C LYS A 179 0.58 3.24 21.79
N ILE A 180 -0.02 2.04 21.69
CA ILE A 180 -0.31 1.41 20.39
C ILE A 180 -1.17 2.34 19.54
N GLU A 181 -2.28 2.84 20.09
CA GLU A 181 -3.21 3.69 19.34
C GLU A 181 -2.59 5.04 18.96
N GLN A 182 -1.76 5.62 19.81
CA GLN A 182 -1.00 6.83 19.48
C GLN A 182 -0.05 6.61 18.29
N THR A 183 0.69 5.50 18.30
CA THR A 183 1.59 5.13 17.22
C THR A 183 0.85 4.83 15.92
N LEU A 184 -0.26 4.08 15.97
CA LEU A 184 -1.11 3.84 14.81
C LEU A 184 -1.65 5.14 14.22
N ASN A 185 -2.16 6.06 15.04
CA ASN A 185 -2.66 7.34 14.57
C ASN A 185 -1.57 8.21 13.93
N ARG A 186 -0.34 8.14 14.43
CA ARG A 186 0.81 8.78 13.80
C ARG A 186 1.12 8.14 12.44
N PHE A 187 1.23 6.81 12.38
CA PHE A 187 1.55 6.11 11.15
C PHE A 187 0.46 6.27 10.08
N ARG A 188 -0.83 6.21 10.44
CA ARG A 188 -1.95 6.48 9.52
C ARG A 188 -1.85 7.85 8.85
N LYS A 189 -1.44 8.90 9.58
CA LYS A 189 -1.25 10.24 9.00
C LYS A 189 -0.08 10.30 8.03
N ILE A 190 1.01 9.59 8.34
CA ILE A 190 2.21 9.54 7.49
C ILE A 190 1.93 8.70 6.26
N GLU A 191 1.26 7.56 6.42
CA GLU A 191 0.77 6.72 5.33
C GLU A 191 -0.16 7.52 4.42
N GLU A 192 -1.15 8.24 4.95
CA GLU A 192 -2.06 9.05 4.13
C GLU A 192 -1.28 10.08 3.28
N TYR A 193 -0.27 10.71 3.87
CA TYR A 193 0.62 11.62 3.14
C TYR A 193 1.42 10.91 2.04
N CYS A 194 1.98 9.73 2.31
CA CYS A 194 2.71 8.93 1.34
C CYS A 194 1.80 8.43 0.22
N TYR A 195 0.61 7.92 0.55
CA TYR A 195 -0.38 7.44 -0.42
C TYR A 195 -0.87 8.55 -1.35
N ARG A 196 -1.08 9.77 -0.83
CA ARG A 196 -1.43 10.91 -1.69
C ARG A 196 -0.30 11.30 -2.64
N GLN A 197 0.96 11.22 -2.21
CA GLN A 197 2.11 11.41 -3.11
C GLN A 197 2.16 10.32 -4.17
N LEU A 198 2.03 9.05 -3.76
CA LEU A 198 2.00 7.92 -4.67
C LEU A 198 0.90 8.06 -5.72
N SER A 199 -0.31 8.44 -5.31
CA SER A 199 -1.45 8.69 -6.19
C SER A 199 -1.15 9.80 -7.21
N ALA A 200 -0.49 10.89 -6.79
CA ALA A 200 -0.09 11.97 -7.68
C ALA A 200 1.00 11.55 -8.67
N ASN A 201 1.97 10.74 -8.22
CA ASN A 201 3.03 10.20 -9.05
C ASN A 201 2.48 9.19 -10.07
N HIS A 202 1.58 8.30 -9.65
CA HIS A 202 0.83 7.39 -10.53
C HIS A 202 0.09 8.20 -11.60
N MET A 203 -0.68 9.23 -11.22
CA MET A 203 -1.39 10.05 -12.19
C MET A 203 -0.45 10.73 -13.19
N THR A 204 0.70 11.22 -12.73
CA THR A 204 1.75 11.79 -13.59
C THR A 204 2.28 10.76 -14.58
N TYR A 205 2.60 9.55 -14.11
CA TYR A 205 3.03 8.44 -14.94
C TYR A 205 1.97 8.08 -15.99
N CYS A 206 0.70 7.94 -15.61
CA CYS A 206 -0.39 7.67 -16.56
C CYS A 206 -0.53 8.74 -17.65
N MET A 207 -0.26 10.01 -17.33
CA MET A 207 -0.27 11.09 -18.31
C MET A 207 0.92 11.04 -19.26
N GLN A 208 2.12 10.72 -18.75
CA GLN A 208 3.35 10.61 -19.53
C GLN A 208 3.34 9.40 -20.46
N GLU A 209 2.77 8.29 -19.98
CA GLU A 209 2.75 7.00 -20.69
C GLU A 209 1.53 6.81 -21.58
N ASP A 210 0.77 7.89 -21.82
CA ASP A 210 -0.42 7.92 -22.66
C ASP A 210 -1.55 6.94 -22.23
N LEU A 211 -1.57 6.53 -20.95
CA LEU A 211 -2.58 5.61 -20.40
C LEU A 211 -3.97 6.25 -20.30
N ILE A 212 -4.03 7.59 -20.26
CA ILE A 212 -5.30 8.34 -20.31
C ILE A 212 -5.58 8.73 -21.76
N LYS A 213 -6.68 8.21 -22.31
CA LYS A 213 -7.08 8.44 -23.71
C LYS A 213 -7.98 9.67 -23.83
N GLY A 214 -7.74 10.46 -24.89
CA GLY A 214 -8.54 11.64 -25.23
C GLY A 214 -8.05 12.94 -24.59
N SER A 215 -8.00 14.00 -25.39
CA SER A 215 -7.49 15.33 -24.99
C SER A 215 -8.29 15.97 -23.85
N PHE A 216 -9.61 15.73 -23.82
CA PHE A 216 -10.48 16.20 -22.75
C PHE A 216 -10.09 15.59 -21.40
N TRP A 217 -9.96 14.26 -21.33
CA TRP A 217 -9.64 13.56 -20.09
C TRP A 217 -8.24 13.91 -19.57
N ARG A 218 -7.25 14.03 -20.46
CA ARG A 218 -5.91 14.48 -20.07
C ARG A 218 -5.92 15.87 -19.43
N ARG A 219 -6.67 16.82 -19.99
CA ARG A 219 -6.82 18.16 -19.42
C ARG A 219 -7.55 18.13 -18.07
N PHE A 220 -8.64 17.37 -17.98
CA PHE A 220 -9.40 17.20 -16.75
C PHE A 220 -8.53 16.63 -15.62
N TRP A 221 -7.84 15.52 -15.86
CA TRP A 221 -6.98 14.88 -14.85
C TRP A 221 -5.73 15.72 -14.54
N GLY A 222 -5.15 16.41 -15.53
CA GLY A 222 -4.06 17.35 -15.29
C GLY A 222 -4.47 18.49 -14.34
N PHE A 223 -5.66 19.04 -14.50
CA PHE A 223 -6.21 20.04 -13.56
C PHE A 223 -6.48 19.45 -12.18
N MET A 224 -7.09 18.26 -12.11
CA MET A 224 -7.33 17.58 -10.83
C MET A 224 -6.02 17.25 -10.09
N GLY A 225 -4.96 16.88 -10.80
CA GLY A 225 -3.63 16.66 -10.24
C GLY A 225 -3.01 17.92 -9.64
N GLN A 226 -3.16 19.07 -10.30
CA GLN A 226 -2.70 20.36 -9.75
C GLN A 226 -3.44 20.71 -8.45
N LEU A 227 -4.76 20.48 -8.39
CA LEU A 227 -5.54 20.67 -7.16
C LEU A 227 -5.14 19.68 -6.06
N GLY A 228 -4.85 18.42 -6.42
CA GLY A 228 -4.34 17.40 -5.51
C GLY A 228 -3.01 17.81 -4.87
N ASN A 229 -2.08 18.32 -5.66
CA ASN A 229 -0.77 18.78 -5.18
C ASN A 229 -0.87 19.91 -4.14
N LEU A 230 -1.85 20.81 -4.29
CA LEU A 230 -2.11 21.85 -3.27
C LEU A 230 -2.57 21.23 -1.94
N LYS A 231 -3.39 20.18 -1.97
CA LYS A 231 -3.82 19.46 -0.75
C LYS A 231 -2.68 18.66 -0.12
N ILE A 232 -1.79 18.05 -0.91
CA ILE A 232 -0.63 17.30 -0.41
C ILE A 232 0.25 18.19 0.48
N ASN A 233 0.45 19.46 0.11
CA ASN A 233 1.22 20.41 0.92
C ASN A 233 0.60 20.69 2.30
N GLY A 234 -0.73 20.65 2.41
CA GLY A 234 -1.44 20.76 3.68
C GLY A 234 -1.23 19.53 4.57
N VAL A 235 -1.40 18.32 4.00
CA VAL A 235 -1.20 17.06 4.70
C VAL A 235 0.26 16.89 5.13
N LYS A 236 1.23 17.33 4.30
CA LYS A 236 2.66 17.34 4.65
C LYS A 236 2.96 18.09 5.93
N ARG A 237 2.30 19.24 6.16
CA ARG A 237 2.47 20.02 7.39
C ARG A 237 1.95 19.25 8.60
N ALA A 238 0.78 18.61 8.48
CA ALA A 238 0.20 17.79 9.54
C ALA A 238 1.05 16.54 9.85
N ALA A 239 1.56 15.84 8.82
CA ALA A 239 2.46 14.70 8.97
C ALA A 239 3.77 15.10 9.67
N ARG A 240 4.38 16.23 9.27
CA ARG A 240 5.58 16.77 9.94
C ARG A 240 5.33 17.12 11.40
N GLN A 241 4.19 17.72 11.72
CA GLN A 241 3.81 18.00 13.11
C GLN A 241 3.67 16.69 13.91
N ALA A 242 3.06 15.65 13.33
CA ALA A 242 2.94 14.34 13.96
C ALA A 242 4.31 13.66 14.19
N ILE A 243 5.27 13.84 13.28
CA ILE A 243 6.65 13.38 13.45
C ILE A 243 7.34 14.15 14.58
N MET A 244 7.21 15.48 14.63
CA MET A 244 7.89 16.33 15.61
C MET A 244 7.35 16.19 17.04
N GLN A 245 6.07 15.89 17.23
CA GLN A 245 5.47 15.73 18.56
C GLN A 245 5.88 14.43 19.28
N ALA A 246 6.61 13.55 18.60
CA ALA A 246 6.98 12.22 19.10
C ALA A 246 8.50 11.99 19.18
N ALA A 247 9.31 13.02 18.95
CA ALA A 247 10.75 13.04 19.18
C ALA A 247 11.06 13.88 20.43
#